data_AF-A0A2V6LT27-F1
#
_entry.id   AF-A0A2V6LT27-F1
#
_cell.length_a   1.000
_cell.length_b   1.000
_cell.length_c   1.000
_cell.angle_alpha   90.00
_cell.angle_beta   90.00
_cell.angle_gamma   90.00
#
_symmetry.space_group_name_H-M   'P 1'
#
loop_
_entity.id
_entity.type
_entity.pdbx_description
1 polymer ?
#
loop_
_entity_poly.entity_id
_entity_poly.type
_entity_poly.pdbx_seq_one_letter_code
_entity_poly.pdbx_strand_id
1 'polypeptide(L)' 'MHLPSLIEKKRDGGELSSEEIAQVISGFTRGEIPD' A
#
# COMPACT_ATOMS: atom_id res chain seq x y z
N MET A 1 -9.39 4.72 -0.37
CA MET A 1 -7.97 4.33 -0.52
C MET A 1 -7.94 2.89 -0.99
N HIS A 2 -7.57 2.64 -2.26
CA HIS A 2 -7.63 1.30 -2.83
C HIS A 2 -6.30 0.58 -2.64
N LEU A 3 -6.17 -0.12 -1.51
CA LEU A 3 -5.06 -1.05 -1.25
C LEU A 3 -4.81 -2.04 -2.42
N PRO A 4 -5.85 -2.57 -3.12
CA PRO A 4 -5.63 -3.45 -4.26
C PRO A 4 -4.82 -2.79 -5.37
N SER A 5 -5.01 -1.50 -5.62
CA SER A 5 -4.29 -0.78 -6.69
C SER A 5 -2.80 -0.64 -6.39
N LEU A 6 -2.40 -0.57 -5.12
CA LEU A 6 -1.00 -0.58 -4.69
C LEU A 6 -0.36 -1.96 -4.88
N ILE A 7 -1.12 -3.02 -4.56
CA ILE A 7 -0.70 -4.42 -4.76
C ILE A 7 -0.54 -4.70 -6.25
N GLU A 8 -1.50 -4.28 -7.08
CA GLU A 8 -1.42 -4.40 -8.54
C GLU A 8 -0.25 -3.62 -9.10
N LYS A 9 -0.05 -2.34 -8.73
CA LYS A 9 1.14 -1.57 -9.13
C LYS A 9 2.44 -2.31 -8.80
N LYS A 10 2.58 -2.81 -7.57
CA LYS A 10 3.80 -3.50 -7.14
C LYS A 10 3.99 -4.83 -7.87
N ARG A 11 2.91 -5.55 -8.15
CA ARG A 11 2.89 -6.81 -8.92
C ARG A 11 3.31 -6.58 -10.37
N ASP A 12 2.84 -5.51 -10.98
CA ASP A 12 3.15 -5.13 -12.36
C ASP A 12 4.56 -4.50 -12.51
N GLY A 13 5.36 -4.47 -11.44
CA GLY A 13 6.74 -3.96 -11.44
C GLY A 13 6.83 -2.44 -11.31
N GLY A 14 5.72 -1.77 -10.98
CA GLY A 14 5.68 -0.35 -10.72
C GLY A 14 6.38 0.02 -9.42
N GLU A 15 7.10 1.15 -9.44
CA GLU A 15 7.73 1.72 -8.25
C GLU A 15 6.67 2.44 -7.42
N LEU A 16 6.60 2.09 -6.13
CA LEU A 16 5.78 2.80 -5.16
C LEU A 16 6.55 4.02 -4.67
N SER A 17 5.88 5.16 -4.61
CA SER A 17 6.47 6.34 -3.98
C SER A 17 6.54 6.18 -2.47
N SER A 18 7.49 6.86 -1.83
CA SER A 18 7.67 6.82 -0.37
C SER A 18 6.40 7.17 0.41
N GLU A 19 5.57 8.07 -0.11
CA GLU A 19 4.25 8.40 0.43
C GLU A 19 3.27 7.21 0.41
N GLU A 20 3.23 6.47 -0.70
CA GLU A 20 2.37 5.29 -0.85
C GLU A 20 2.78 4.19 0.15
N ILE A 21 4.09 4.01 0.36
CA ILE A 21 4.62 3.05 1.34
C ILE A 21 4.27 3.48 2.76
N ALA A 22 4.49 4.75 3.12
CA ALA A 22 4.16 5.28 4.45
C ALA A 22 2.67 5.16 4.77
N GLN A 23 1.82 5.39 3.77
CA GLN A 23 0.38 5.23 3.87
C GLN A 23 -0.03 3.76 4.13
N VAL A 24 0.58 2.80 3.43
CA VAL A 24 0.33 1.36 3.67
C VAL A 24 0.78 0.95 5.07
N ILE A 25 1.97 1.36 5.50
CA ILE A 25 2.49 1.05 6.84
C ILE A 25 1.60 1.66 7.93
N SER A 26 1.15 2.91 7.75
CA SER A 26 0.25 3.57 8.70
C SER A 26 -1.12 2.90 8.77
N GLY A 27 -1.67 2.45 7.63
CA GLY A 27 -2.93 1.72 7.59
C GLY A 27 -2.84 0.33 8.23
N PHE A 28 -1.72 -0.37 8.03
CA PHE A 28 -1.46 -1.67 8.66
C PHE A 28 -1.26 -1.53 10.16
N THR A 29 -0.51 -0.51 10.59
CA THR A 29 -0.27 -0.23 12.02
C THR A 29 -1.55 0.18 12.76
N ARG A 30 -2.48 0.88 12.08
CA ARG A 30 -3.78 1.25 12.64
C ARG A 30 -4.81 0.11 12.64
N GLY A 31 -4.51 -1.03 11.98
CA GLY A 31 -5.47 -2.12 11.80
C GLY A 31 -6.58 -1.81 10.80
N GLU A 32 -6.41 -0.77 9.98
CA GLU A 32 -7.33 -0.47 8.86
C GLU A 32 -7.08 -1.42 7.68
N ILE A 33 -5.91 -2.05 7.62
CA ILE A 33 -5.54 -3.05 6.63
C ILE A 33 -5.46 -4.42 7.33
N PRO A 34 -6.34 -5.37 6.99
CA PRO A 34 -6.20 -6.76 7.42
C PRO A 34 -4.99 -7.43 6.75
N ASP A 35 -4.44 -8.46 7.39
CA ASP A 35 -3.25 -9.22 6.97
C ASP A 35 -3.37 -9.90 5.59
#